data_AF-A0A7C6JY30-F1
#
_entry.id   AF-A0A7C6JY30-F1
#
_cell.length_a   1.000
_cell.length_b   1.000
_cell.length_c   1.000
_cell.angle_alpha   90.00
_cell.angle_beta   90.00
_cell.angle_gamma   90.00
#
_symmetry.space_group_name_H-M   'P 1'
#
loop_
_entity.id
_entity.type
_entity.pdbx_description
1 polymer ?
#
loop_
_entity_poly.entity_id
_entity_poly.type
_entity_poly.pdbx_seq_one_letter_code
_entity_poly.pdbx_strand_id
1 'polypeptide(L)'
;MELKAGLPQKRSSPESSLKDLNTTQQSILEIVAQNPAATQMFMAEKLGLTIRAVKKSIKDLTDKDILNREGSARNGRWVIMNKNDRTV
;
A
#
# COMPACT_ATOMS: atom_id res chain seq x y z
N MET A 1 -4.50 34.01 -19.36
CA MET A 1 -4.03 33.52 -18.05
C MET A 1 -4.89 32.33 -17.69
N GLU A 2 -4.34 31.13 -17.63
CA GLU A 2 -4.87 30.08 -16.76
C GLU A 2 -3.70 29.23 -16.26
N LEU A 3 -3.59 29.21 -14.94
CA LEU A 3 -2.57 28.54 -14.15
C LEU A 3 -3.02 27.09 -13.93
N LYS A 4 -2.13 26.11 -14.09
CA LYS A 4 -1.52 25.45 -12.93
C LYS A 4 -0.52 24.36 -13.32
N ALA A 5 0.53 24.35 -12.51
CA ALA A 5 1.73 23.53 -12.55
C ALA A 5 1.47 22.02 -12.64
N GLY A 6 2.46 21.33 -13.21
CA GLY A 6 2.39 19.92 -13.56
C GLY A 6 2.50 18.94 -12.39
N LEU A 7 2.19 17.70 -12.72
CA LEU A 7 2.65 16.53 -12.00
C LEU A 7 3.41 15.64 -13.01
N PRO A 8 4.71 15.35 -12.79
CA PRO A 8 5.50 14.60 -13.75
C PRO A 8 4.98 13.17 -13.86
N GLN A 9 4.69 12.74 -15.09
CA GLN A 9 4.45 11.37 -15.47
C GLN A 9 5.75 10.57 -15.30
N LYS A 10 6.06 10.14 -14.07
CA LYS A 10 7.08 9.12 -13.83
C LYS A 10 6.39 7.81 -13.44
N ARG A 11 5.61 7.26 -14.38
CA ARG A 11 5.17 5.87 -14.31
C ARG A 11 6.38 5.00 -14.66
N SER A 12 7.27 4.82 -13.70
CA SER A 12 8.21 3.71 -13.74
C SER A 12 7.42 2.43 -13.89
N SER A 13 7.81 1.60 -14.85
CA SER A 13 7.16 0.33 -15.17
C SER A 13 6.84 -0.48 -13.92
N PRO A 14 5.67 -1.14 -13.86
CA PRO A 14 5.19 -1.83 -12.67
C PRO A 14 5.94 -3.13 -12.31
N GLU A 15 6.87 -3.59 -13.15
CA GLU A 15 7.62 -4.83 -12.92
C GLU A 15 8.75 -4.72 -11.88
N SER A 16 9.24 -3.52 -11.56
CA SER A 16 10.32 -3.38 -10.57
C SER A 16 9.81 -3.23 -9.13
N SER A 17 8.58 -2.73 -8.93
CA SER A 17 8.14 -2.27 -7.60
C SER A 17 7.90 -3.38 -6.57
N LEU A 18 7.61 -4.61 -7.00
CA LEU A 18 7.40 -5.77 -6.11
C LEU A 18 8.69 -6.46 -5.68
N LYS A 19 9.77 -6.36 -6.46
CA LYS A 19 11.08 -6.99 -6.13
C LYS A 19 11.83 -6.26 -5.01
N ASP A 20 11.46 -5.01 -4.72
CA ASP A 20 12.14 -4.13 -3.75
C ASP A 20 11.32 -3.90 -2.46
N LEU A 21 10.47 -4.86 -2.06
CA LEU A 21 9.74 -4.77 -0.80
C LEU A 21 10.55 -5.36 0.34
N ASN A 22 10.68 -4.62 1.45
CA ASN A 22 11.29 -5.16 2.66
C ASN A 22 10.34 -6.12 3.40
N THR A 23 10.87 -6.87 4.37
CA THR A 23 10.11 -7.87 5.13
C THR A 23 8.86 -7.27 5.78
N THR A 24 8.94 -6.07 6.36
CA THR A 24 7.78 -5.41 6.98
C THR A 24 6.68 -5.10 5.97
N GLN A 25 7.05 -4.60 4.80
CA GLN A 25 6.09 -4.30 3.73
C GLN A 25 5.40 -5.58 3.23
N GLN A 26 6.16 -6.67 3.05
CA GLN A 26 5.61 -7.97 2.67
C GLN A 26 4.62 -8.48 3.72
N SER A 27 4.98 -8.45 5.01
CA SER A 27 4.08 -8.90 6.09
C SER A 27 2.82 -8.03 6.21
N ILE A 28 2.90 -6.72 5.93
CA ILE A 28 1.71 -5.86 5.85
C ILE A 28 0.77 -6.31 4.73
N LEU A 29 1.32 -6.63 3.54
CA LEU A 29 0.51 -7.13 2.42
C LEU A 29 -0.13 -8.48 2.75
N GLU A 30 0.57 -9.38 3.42
CA GLU A 30 0.00 -10.66 3.89
C GLU A 30 -1.16 -10.44 4.88
N ILE A 31 -1.00 -9.53 5.84
CA ILE A 31 -2.08 -9.20 6.80
C ILE A 31 -3.28 -8.62 6.06
N VAL A 32 -3.07 -7.72 5.11
CA VAL A 32 -4.15 -7.13 4.32
C VAL A 32 -4.84 -8.16 3.43
N ALA A 33 -4.09 -9.09 2.83
CA ALA A 33 -4.66 -10.16 2.01
C ALA A 33 -5.60 -11.07 2.83
N GLN A 34 -5.27 -11.33 4.09
CA GLN A 34 -6.10 -12.13 5.00
C GLN A 34 -7.23 -11.30 5.65
N ASN A 35 -6.96 -10.04 5.96
CA ASN A 35 -7.89 -9.12 6.61
C ASN A 35 -7.82 -7.73 5.97
N PRO A 36 -8.60 -7.48 4.89
CA PRO A 36 -8.63 -6.18 4.23
C PRO A 36 -9.11 -5.03 5.14
N ALA A 37 -9.85 -5.32 6.21
CA ALA A 37 -10.33 -4.32 7.17
C ALA A 37 -9.31 -4.03 8.30
N ALA A 38 -8.13 -4.67 8.29
CA ALA A 38 -7.12 -4.50 9.33
C ALA A 38 -6.78 -3.02 9.56
N THR A 39 -6.76 -2.63 10.83
CA THR A 39 -6.34 -1.29 11.23
C THR A 39 -4.82 -1.22 11.28
N GLN A 40 -4.27 0.00 11.18
CA GLN A 40 -2.82 0.20 11.35
C GLN A 40 -2.35 -0.22 12.75
N MET A 41 -3.23 -0.12 13.74
CA MET A 41 -2.98 -0.56 15.11
C MET A 41 -2.85 -2.08 15.21
N PHE A 42 -3.79 -2.80 14.62
CA PHE A 42 -3.72 -4.26 14.54
C PHE A 42 -2.45 -4.74 13.83
N MET A 43 -2.07 -4.11 12.71
CA MET A 43 -0.83 -4.44 12.01
C MET A 43 0.41 -4.22 12.89
N ALA A 44 0.44 -3.12 13.65
CA ALA A 44 1.57 -2.81 14.53
C ALA A 44 1.70 -3.84 15.65
N GLU A 45 0.59 -4.19 16.31
CA GLU A 45 0.57 -5.23 17.35
C GLU A 45 0.99 -6.59 16.81
N LYS A 46 0.45 -7.00 15.65
CA LYS A 46 0.75 -8.29 15.01
C LYS A 46 2.22 -8.41 14.62
N LEU A 47 2.84 -7.31 14.20
CA LEU A 47 4.23 -7.28 13.74
C LEU A 47 5.24 -6.90 14.85
N GLY A 48 4.77 -6.56 16.05
CA GLY A 48 5.65 -6.06 17.12
C GLY A 48 6.33 -4.73 16.76
N LEU A 49 5.67 -3.88 15.96
CA LEU A 49 6.21 -2.62 15.46
C LEU A 49 5.50 -1.42 16.06
N THR A 50 6.11 -0.25 15.92
CA THR A 50 5.42 1.01 16.24
C THR A 50 4.41 1.36 15.15
N ILE A 51 3.31 2.02 15.53
CA ILE A 51 2.32 2.59 14.60
C ILE A 51 3.00 3.47 13.55
N ARG A 52 4.04 4.23 13.94
CA ARG A 52 4.81 5.09 13.05
C ARG A 52 5.52 4.29 11.95
N ALA A 53 6.13 3.15 12.28
CA ALA A 53 6.81 2.29 11.32
C ALA A 53 5.81 1.65 10.33
N VAL A 54 4.64 1.21 10.82
CA VAL A 54 3.56 0.70 9.97
C VAL A 54 3.04 1.79 9.04
N LYS A 55 2.74 2.99 9.56
CA LYS A 55 2.26 4.13 8.75
C LYS A 55 3.26 4.51 7.66
N LYS A 56 4.56 4.52 7.96
CA LYS A 56 5.61 4.75 6.96
C LYS A 56 5.58 3.66 5.88
N SER A 57 5.54 2.40 6.28
CA SER A 57 5.52 1.27 5.35
C SER A 57 4.29 1.27 4.44
N ILE A 58 3.10 1.55 5.00
CA ILE A 58 1.85 1.73 4.24
C ILE A 58 1.98 2.89 3.26
N LYS A 59 2.50 4.04 3.70
CA LYS A 59 2.71 5.19 2.83
C LYS A 59 3.63 4.82 1.66
N ASP A 60 4.73 4.15 1.93
CA ASP A 60 5.66 3.71 0.88
C ASP A 60 4.99 2.73 -0.11
N LEU A 61 4.13 1.83 0.38
CA LEU A 61 3.34 0.91 -0.46
C LEU A 61 2.28 1.63 -1.30
N THR A 62 1.63 2.65 -0.75
CA THR A 62 0.67 3.49 -1.47
C THR A 62 1.35 4.38 -2.50
N ASP A 63 2.49 4.99 -2.16
CA ASP A 63 3.29 5.80 -3.09
C ASP A 63 3.86 4.94 -4.25
N LYS A 64 4.03 3.62 -4.04
CA LYS A 64 4.40 2.64 -5.06
C LYS A 64 3.21 2.09 -5.87
N ASP A 65 1.99 2.57 -5.64
CA ASP A 65 0.74 2.05 -6.23
C ASP A 65 0.52 0.54 -5.96
N ILE A 66 1.01 0.00 -4.84
CA ILE A 66 0.85 -1.43 -4.46
C ILE A 66 -0.32 -1.61 -3.49
N LEU A 67 -0.59 -0.61 -2.65
CA LEU A 67 -1.63 -0.67 -1.62
C LEU A 67 -2.49 0.59 -1.64
N ASN A 68 -3.80 0.44 -1.72
CA ASN A 68 -4.74 1.55 -1.64
C ASN A 68 -5.77 1.33 -0.54
N ARG A 69 -6.36 2.43 -0.03
CA ARG A 69 -7.51 2.36 0.88
C ARG A 69 -8.77 2.78 0.13
N GLU A 70 -9.75 1.89 0.05
CA GLU A 70 -11.07 2.18 -0.54
C GLU A 70 -12.13 2.28 0.54
N GLY A 71 -13.12 3.16 0.33
CA GLY A 71 -14.27 3.32 1.21
C GLY A 71 -14.13 4.46 2.23
N SER A 72 -15.06 4.51 3.19
CA SER A 72 -15.11 5.57 4.20
C SER A 72 -14.02 5.42 5.25
N ALA A 73 -13.69 6.50 5.98
CA ALA A 73 -12.70 6.44 7.06
C ALA A 73 -13.00 5.37 8.13
N ARG A 74 -14.28 5.02 8.32
CA ARG A 74 -14.73 4.05 9.33
C ARG A 74 -14.81 2.62 8.82
N ASN A 75 -15.20 2.43 7.55
CA ASN A 75 -15.49 1.10 6.98
C ASN A 75 -14.61 0.79 5.76
N GLY A 76 -13.55 1.56 5.55
CA GLY A 76 -12.68 1.35 4.40
C GLY A 76 -11.93 0.03 4.50
N ARG A 77 -11.57 -0.53 3.36
CA ARG A 77 -10.72 -1.72 3.25
C ARG A 77 -9.43 -1.39 2.50
N TRP A 78 -8.38 -2.09 2.83
CA TRP A 78 -7.14 -2.09 2.08
C TRP A 78 -7.28 -2.99 0.86
N VAL A 79 -6.83 -2.50 -0.28
CA VAL A 79 -6.85 -3.21 -1.56
C VAL A 79 -5.43 -3.29 -2.08
N ILE A 80 -4.96 -4.51 -2.32
CA ILE A 80 -3.68 -4.77 -2.95
C ILE A 80 -3.88 -4.58 -4.45
N MET A 81 -3.18 -3.60 -5.01
CA MET A 81 -3.24 -3.26 -6.42
C MET A 81 -2.31 -4.20 -7.17
N ASN A 82 -2.83 -5.39 -7.49
CA ASN A 82 -2.09 -6.36 -8.29
C ASN A 82 -2.08 -5.89 -9.74
N LYS A 83 -0.93 -5.45 -10.28
CA LYS A 83 -0.81 -5.12 -11.72
C LYS A 83 -0.66 -6.34 -12.63
N ASN A 84 -0.80 -7.55 -12.07
CA ASN A 84 -0.65 -8.79 -12.79
C ASN A 84 -1.85 -9.71 -12.50
N ASP A 85 -3.00 -9.31 -13.02
CA ASP A 85 -4.09 -10.24 -13.34
C ASP A 85 -3.60 -11.10 -14.53
N ARG A 86 -2.70 -12.05 -14.25
CA ARG A 86 -2.38 -13.12 -15.20
C ARG A 86 -3.34 -14.25 -14.91
N THR A 87 -4.41 -14.27 -15.70
CA THR A 87 -4.78 -15.42 -16.54
C THR A 87 -4.18 -16.74 -16.08
N VAL A 88 -5.02 -17.60 -15.51
CA VAL A 88 -4.95 -19.05 -15.71
C VAL A 88 -6.31 -19.53 -16.20
#